data_AF-A0A800F722-F1
#
_entry.id   AF-A0A800F722-F1
#
_cell.length_a   1.000
_cell.length_b   1.000
_cell.length_c   1.000
_cell.angle_alpha   90.00
_cell.angle_beta   90.00
_cell.angle_gamma   90.00
#
_symmetry.space_group_name_H-M   'P 1'
#
loop_
_entity.id
_entity.type
_entity.pdbx_description
1 polymer ?
#
loop_
_entity_poly.entity_id
_entity_poly.type
_entity_poly.pdbx_seq_one_letter_code
_entity_poly.pdbx_strand_id
1 'polypeptide(L)'
;MHYGIKAEERTKRDARIAGSAKYESIIAVSEFSGDRLVEVRLYPVELRYDSERLAHRGIPETASPETGRRILERLRDLSAPLGTTIAIVGGVGVIRR
;
A
#
# COMPACT_ATOMS: atom_id res chain seq x y z
N MET A 1 -12.99 20.87 -27.17
CA MET A 1 -12.25 20.74 -25.91
C MET A 1 -13.23 20.48 -24.79
N HIS A 2 -13.37 19.24 -24.33
CA HIS A 2 -14.29 18.89 -23.25
C HIS A 2 -13.53 18.05 -22.25
N TYR A 3 -13.17 18.64 -21.10
CA TYR A 3 -12.48 17.94 -20.02
C TYR A 3 -13.39 17.95 -18.79
N GLY A 4 -14.41 17.09 -18.81
CA GLY A 4 -15.22 16.78 -17.66
C GLY A 4 -14.91 15.36 -17.21
N ILE A 5 -14.16 15.21 -16.12
CA ILE A 5 -14.01 13.91 -15.45
C ILE A 5 -15.41 13.52 -14.95
N LYS A 6 -15.90 12.33 -15.33
CA LYS A 6 -17.22 11.84 -14.93
C LYS A 6 -17.33 11.79 -13.41
N ALA A 7 -18.52 12.11 -12.88
CA ALA A 7 -18.77 12.17 -11.43
C ALA A 7 -18.38 10.86 -10.69
N GLU A 8 -18.59 9.71 -11.34
CA GLU A 8 -18.16 8.39 -10.86
C GLU A 8 -16.64 8.24 -10.69
N GLU A 9 -15.85 8.85 -11.60
CA GLU A 9 -14.40 8.86 -11.53
C GLU A 9 -13.90 9.82 -10.45
N ARG A 10 -14.61 10.94 -10.22
CA ARG A 10 -14.33 11.85 -9.09
C ARG A 10 -14.52 11.14 -7.75
N THR A 11 -15.64 10.47 -7.52
CA THR A 11 -15.90 9.74 -6.26
C THR A 11 -14.87 8.66 -5.99
N LYS A 12 -14.46 7.88 -7.01
CA LYS A 12 -13.37 6.89 -6.87
C LYS A 12 -12.02 7.54 -6.58
N ARG A 13 -11.75 8.71 -7.15
CA ARG A 13 -10.51 9.47 -6.93
C ARG A 13 -10.47 10.10 -5.54
N ASP A 14 -11.59 10.61 -5.05
CA ASP A 14 -11.71 11.19 -3.71
C ASP A 14 -11.61 10.12 -2.62
N ALA A 15 -12.16 8.92 -2.85
CA ALA A 15 -11.94 7.75 -1.97
C ALA A 15 -10.47 7.30 -1.91
N ARG A 16 -9.71 7.43 -3.02
CA ARG A 16 -8.25 7.17 -3.06
C ARG A 16 -7.45 8.19 -2.26
N ILE A 17 -8.01 9.38 -2.01
CA ILE A 17 -7.41 10.48 -1.24
C ILE A 17 -8.12 10.65 0.13
N ALA A 18 -9.00 9.73 0.53
CA ALA A 18 -9.72 9.80 1.79
C ALA A 18 -8.80 9.40 2.97
N GLY A 19 -8.71 10.30 3.96
CA GLY A 19 -8.32 10.08 5.36
C GLY A 19 -7.09 9.21 5.65
N SER A 20 -7.25 7.89 5.56
CA SER A 20 -6.30 6.89 6.07
C SER A 20 -5.12 6.62 5.14
N ALA A 21 -5.29 6.68 3.81
CA ALA A 21 -4.25 6.28 2.86
C ALA A 21 -2.96 7.12 2.97
N LYS A 22 -3.06 8.35 3.48
CA LYS A 22 -1.92 9.25 3.75
C LYS A 22 -1.09 8.83 4.97
N TYR A 23 -1.66 7.97 5.81
CA TYR A 23 -1.07 7.40 7.01
C TYR A 23 -0.66 5.94 6.79
N GLU A 24 -0.66 5.46 5.54
CA GLU A 24 -0.30 4.10 5.19
C GLU A 24 0.97 4.10 4.35
N SER A 25 1.85 3.15 4.59
CA SER A 25 3.09 2.96 3.84
C SER A 25 3.47 1.48 3.79
N ILE A 26 4.56 1.19 3.09
CA ILE A 26 5.22 -0.12 3.08
C ILE A 26 6.72 0.05 3.28
N ILE A 27 7.35 -0.94 3.91
CA ILE A 27 8.80 -1.12 3.89
C ILE A 27 9.10 -2.25 2.91
N ALA A 28 9.90 -1.96 1.89
CA ALA A 28 10.36 -2.95 0.92
C ALA A 28 11.75 -3.46 1.31
N VAL A 29 11.89 -4.78 1.43
CA VAL A 29 13.17 -5.46 1.65
C VAL A 29 13.47 -6.29 0.41
N SER A 30 14.54 -5.94 -0.29
CA SER A 30 14.95 -6.57 -1.53
C SER A 30 16.08 -7.56 -1.28
N GLU A 31 15.95 -8.78 -1.79
CA GLU A 31 16.93 -9.85 -1.72
C GLU A 31 17.58 -10.02 -3.10
N PHE A 32 18.91 -10.03 -3.13
CA PHE A 32 19.70 -10.16 -4.35
C PHE A 32 20.57 -11.40 -4.29
N SER A 33 20.68 -12.10 -5.41
CA SER A 33 21.65 -13.17 -5.63
C SER A 33 22.59 -12.74 -6.76
N GLY A 34 23.83 -12.42 -6.40
CA GLY A 34 24.77 -11.78 -7.32
C GLY A 34 24.26 -10.41 -7.78
N ASP A 35 24.14 -10.24 -9.09
CA ASP A 35 23.67 -9.03 -9.76
C ASP A 35 22.15 -9.04 -10.03
N ARG A 36 21.43 -10.07 -9.57
CA ARG A 36 20.00 -10.25 -9.83
C ARG A 36 19.17 -10.06 -8.59
N LEU A 37 18.11 -9.26 -8.71
CA LEU A 37 17.03 -9.21 -7.73
C LEU A 37 16.25 -10.53 -7.81
N VAL A 38 16.06 -11.23 -6.70
CA VAL A 38 15.36 -12.52 -6.66
C VAL A 38 14.04 -12.46 -5.89
N GLU A 39 13.94 -11.64 -4.85
CA GLU A 39 12.71 -11.46 -4.07
C GLU A 39 12.59 -10.03 -3.52
N VAL A 40 11.37 -9.51 -3.42
CA VAL A 40 11.05 -8.32 -2.64
C VAL A 40 9.93 -8.65 -1.66
N ARG A 41 10.18 -8.42 -0.36
CA ARG A 41 9.18 -8.53 0.71
C ARG A 41 8.66 -7.14 1.08
N LEU A 42 7.35 -7.00 1.15
CA LEU A 42 6.63 -5.75 1.39
C LEU A 42 5.91 -5.85 2.74
N TYR A 43 6.41 -5.11 3.72
CA TYR A 43 5.85 -5.08 5.07
C TYR A 43 4.95 -3.86 5.23
N PRO A 44 3.64 -4.02 5.44
CA PRO A 44 2.74 -2.89 5.58
C PRO A 44 2.95 -2.17 6.92
N VAL A 45 2.92 -0.83 6.85
CA VAL A 45 3.11 0.09 7.98
C VAL A 45 1.97 1.09 8.01
N GLU A 46 1.50 1.44 9.19
CA GLU A 46 0.54 2.51 9.40
C GLU A 46 1.05 3.54 10.41
N LEU A 47 0.54 4.78 10.29
CA LEU A 47 0.92 5.93 11.10
C LEU A 47 -0.17 6.27 12.13
N ARG A 48 -0.88 5.26 12.64
CA ARG A 48 -1.92 5.34 13.68
C ARG A 48 -3.01 6.39 13.41
N TYR A 49 -3.58 6.42 12.20
CA TYR A 49 -4.62 7.40 11.82
C TYR A 49 -5.79 7.45 12.82
N ASP A 50 -6.24 6.28 13.28
CA ASP A 50 -7.39 6.14 14.18
C ASP A 50 -7.04 6.32 15.67
N SER A 51 -5.82 6.75 16.00
CA SER A 51 -5.44 7.02 17.40
C SER A 51 -6.30 8.15 17.99
N GLU A 52 -6.90 7.87 19.15
CA GLU A 52 -7.69 8.82 19.95
C GLU A 52 -6.83 10.00 20.43
N ARG A 53 -5.57 9.73 20.80
CA ARG A 53 -4.61 10.78 21.15
C ARG A 53 -3.91 11.23 19.88
N LEU A 54 -4.18 12.48 19.48
CA LEU A 54 -3.61 13.11 18.28
C LEU A 54 -2.07 13.07 18.26
N ALA A 55 -1.43 13.19 19.43
CA ALA A 55 0.03 13.16 19.57
C ALA A 55 0.69 11.83 19.16
N HIS A 56 -0.07 10.73 19.06
CA HIS A 56 0.45 9.44 18.61
C HIS A 56 0.29 9.21 17.10
N ARG A 57 -0.42 10.10 16.40
CA ARG A 57 -0.53 10.03 14.94
C ARG A 57 0.82 10.41 14.31
N GLY A 58 1.20 9.70 13.26
CA GLY A 58 2.49 9.92 12.58
C GLY A 58 3.62 9.01 13.05
N ILE A 59 3.44 8.26 14.15
CA ILE A 59 4.42 7.28 14.62
C ILE A 59 4.25 5.99 13.79
N PRO A 60 5.30 5.54 13.07
CA PRO A 60 5.21 4.35 12.22
C PRO A 60 5.20 3.07 13.04
N GLU A 61 4.24 2.20 12.72
CA GLU A 61 4.13 0.86 13.29
C GLU A 61 3.70 -0.17 12.25
N THR A 62 3.98 -1.44 12.54
CA THR A 62 3.43 -2.55 11.75
C THR A 62 1.92 -2.44 11.72
N ALA A 63 1.37 -2.48 10.50
CA ALA A 63 -0.07 -2.36 10.32
C ALA A 63 -0.80 -3.55 10.97
N SER A 64 -2.00 -3.29 11.50
CA SER A 64 -2.91 -4.37 11.91
C SER A 64 -3.16 -5.35 10.76
N PRO A 65 -3.56 -6.62 11.01
CA PRO A 65 -3.82 -7.58 9.93
C PRO A 65 -4.83 -7.08 8.89
N GLU A 66 -5.86 -6.35 9.31
CA GLU A 66 -6.88 -5.79 8.42
C GLU A 66 -6.33 -4.62 7.59
N THR A 67 -5.69 -3.64 8.25
CA THR A 67 -5.07 -2.50 7.55
C THR A 67 -3.99 -3.00 6.59
N GLY A 68 -3.13 -3.91 7.05
CA GLY A 68 -2.04 -4.46 6.27
C GLY A 68 -2.53 -5.18 5.02
N ARG A 69 -3.59 -6.00 5.14
CA ARG A 69 -4.23 -6.63 3.98
C ARG A 69 -4.77 -5.59 2.99
N ARG A 70 -5.46 -4.55 3.47
CA ARG A 70 -5.96 -3.46 2.61
C ARG A 70 -4.84 -2.73 1.88
N ILE A 71 -3.74 -2.40 2.58
CA ILE A 71 -2.54 -1.76 1.98
C ILE A 71 -1.99 -2.63 0.85
N LEU A 72 -1.79 -3.92 1.12
CA LEU A 72 -1.19 -4.85 0.17
C LEU A 72 -2.11 -5.15 -1.03
N GLU A 73 -3.41 -5.29 -0.82
CA GLU A 73 -4.39 -5.46 -1.90
C GLU A 73 -4.42 -4.22 -2.80
N ARG A 74 -4.45 -3.02 -2.20
CA ARG A 74 -4.37 -1.76 -2.96
C ARG A 74 -3.09 -1.66 -3.77
N LEU A 75 -1.95 -1.99 -3.17
CA LEU A 75 -0.65 -1.94 -3.84
C LEU A 75 -0.57 -2.97 -4.97
N ARG A 76 -1.10 -4.18 -4.78
CA ARG A 76 -1.21 -5.22 -5.81
C ARG A 76 -2.01 -4.71 -7.01
N ASP A 77 -3.19 -4.15 -6.78
CA ASP A 77 -4.07 -3.69 -7.85
C ASP A 77 -3.45 -2.52 -8.65
N LEU A 78 -2.73 -1.63 -7.96
CA LEU A 78 -2.00 -0.53 -8.60
C LEU A 78 -0.77 -1.01 -9.38
N SER A 79 -0.13 -2.08 -8.94
CA SER A 79 1.11 -2.59 -9.54
C SER A 79 0.87 -3.59 -10.68
N ALA A 80 -0.30 -4.24 -10.71
CA ALA A 80 -0.70 -5.19 -11.75
C ALA A 80 -0.57 -4.62 -13.18
N PRO A 81 -1.08 -3.42 -13.53
CA PRO A 81 -0.92 -2.86 -14.88
C PRO A 81 0.53 -2.52 -15.24
N LEU A 82 1.44 -2.47 -14.27
CA LEU A 82 2.88 -2.29 -14.48
C LEU A 82 3.63 -3.62 -14.66
N GLY A 83 2.91 -4.75 -14.74
CA GLY A 83 3.51 -6.08 -14.90
C GLY A 83 4.16 -6.62 -13.62
N THR A 84 3.71 -6.18 -12.45
CA THR A 84 4.20 -6.67 -11.16
C THR A 84 3.16 -7.52 -10.46
N THR A 85 3.51 -8.77 -10.19
CA THR A 85 2.69 -9.70 -9.41
C THR A 85 3.11 -9.68 -7.95
N ILE A 86 2.17 -9.37 -7.05
CA ILE A 86 2.38 -9.38 -5.60
C ILE A 86 1.52 -10.49 -5.00
N ALA A 87 2.15 -11.52 -4.44
CA ALA A 87 1.48 -12.52 -3.61
C ALA A 87 1.38 -12.02 -2.17
N ILE A 88 0.29 -12.32 -1.46
CA ILE A 88 0.13 -11.96 -0.05
C ILE A 88 0.22 -13.24 0.78
N VAL A 89 1.26 -13.38 1.59
CA VAL A 89 1.52 -14.57 2.41
C VAL A 89 1.78 -14.13 3.84
N GLY A 90 0.95 -14.58 4.79
CA GLY A 90 1.12 -14.25 6.21
C GLY A 90 1.13 -12.75 6.53
N GLY A 91 0.40 -11.94 5.76
CA GLY A 91 0.37 -10.47 5.94
C GLY A 91 1.54 -9.72 5.32
N VAL A 92 2.39 -10.39 4.54
CA VAL A 92 3.53 -9.81 3.81
C VAL A 92 3.28 -9.91 2.31
N GLY A 93 3.54 -8.84 1.58
CA GLY A 93 3.56 -8.86 0.11
C GLY A 93 4.87 -9.45 -0.40
N VAL A 94 4.83 -10.34 -1.37
CA VAL A 94 5.99 -11.02 -1.93
C VAL A 94 6.00 -10.90 -3.45
N ILE A 95 7.08 -10.35 -3.98
CA ILE A 95 7.38 -10.30 -5.42
C ILE A 95 8.57 -11.21 -5.68
N ARG A 96 8.47 -12.11 -6.67
CA ARG A 96 9.57 -12.99 -7.10
C ARG A 96 10.00 -12.65 -8.52
N ARG A 97 11.30 -12.70 -8.79
CA ARG A 97 11.92 -12.36 -10.08
C ARG A 97 12.85 -13.46 -10.56
#